data_AF-A0A3R7UA03-F1
#
_entry.id   AF-A0A3R7UA03-F1
#
_cell.length_a   1.000
_cell.length_b   1.000
_cell.length_c   1.000
_cell.angle_alpha   90.00
_cell.angle_beta   90.00
_cell.angle_gamma   90.00
#
_symmetry.space_group_name_H-M   'P 1'
#
loop_
_entity.id
_entity.type
_entity.pdbx_description
1 polymer ?
#
loop_
_entity_poly.entity_id
_entity_poly.type
_entity_poly.pdbx_seq_one_letter_code
_entity_poly.pdbx_strand_id
1 'polypeptide(L)'
;MKEKITEAINDHKAILSNFDSKDFLAIENIANKIIDSLKNNGCIFWCGNGGSASQANHLSAELTGGMYKNKKKTIQFYLFKY
;
A
#
# COMPACT_ATOMS: atom_id res chain seq x y z
N MET A 1 -25.07 -12.08 15.20
CA MET A 1 -23.66 -12.30 14.79
C MET A 1 -23.55 -12.67 13.31
N LYS A 2 -24.25 -13.72 12.85
CA LYS A 2 -24.30 -14.10 11.42
C LYS A 2 -24.71 -12.94 10.50
N GLU A 3 -25.75 -12.19 10.88
CA GLU A 3 -26.23 -11.02 10.12
C GLU A 3 -25.15 -9.94 9.95
N LYS A 4 -24.50 -9.53 11.05
CA LYS A 4 -23.40 -8.53 11.01
C LYS A 4 -22.21 -8.96 10.14
N ILE A 5 -21.89 -10.25 10.11
CA ILE A 5 -20.84 -10.78 9.25
C ILE A 5 -21.27 -10.68 7.78
N THR A 6 -22.50 -11.10 7.47
CA THR A 6 -23.06 -11.01 6.12
C THR A 6 -23.13 -9.56 5.62
N GLU A 7 -23.55 -8.64 6.48
CA GLU A 7 -23.60 -7.20 6.22
C GLU A 7 -22.21 -6.66 5.87
N ALA A 8 -21.21 -6.87 6.75
CA ALA A 8 -19.85 -6.39 6.51
C ALA A 8 -19.22 -6.92 5.20
N ILE A 9 -19.52 -8.18 4.85
CA ILE A 9 -19.06 -8.79 3.58
C ILE A 9 -19.76 -8.14 2.38
N ASN A 10 -21.07 -7.89 2.46
CA ASN A 10 -21.82 -7.25 1.39
C ASN A 10 -21.38 -5.80 1.17
N ASP A 11 -21.09 -5.06 2.25
CA ASP A 11 -20.54 -3.71 2.17
C ASP A 11 -19.20 -3.70 1.44
N HIS A 12 -18.29 -4.64 1.77
CA HIS A 12 -17.01 -4.77 1.06
C HIS A 12 -17.21 -5.10 -0.43
N LYS A 13 -18.17 -5.97 -0.77
CA LYS A 13 -18.48 -6.28 -2.17
C LYS A 13 -18.98 -5.06 -2.93
N ALA A 14 -19.87 -4.26 -2.32
CA ALA A 14 -20.41 -3.05 -2.93
C ALA A 14 -19.30 -2.01 -3.21
N ILE A 15 -18.37 -1.83 -2.25
CA ILE A 15 -17.21 -0.96 -2.44
C ILE A 15 -16.34 -1.46 -3.60
N LEU A 16 -16.05 -2.76 -3.65
CA LEU A 16 -15.24 -3.35 -4.72
C LEU A 16 -15.92 -3.24 -6.10
N SER A 17 -17.25 -3.31 -6.17
CA SER A 17 -17.97 -3.14 -7.44
C SER A 17 -17.96 -1.70 -7.97
N ASN A 18 -17.60 -0.72 -7.14
CA ASN A 18 -17.50 0.67 -7.55
C ASN A 18 -16.16 1.02 -8.19
N PHE A 19 -15.17 0.12 -8.14
CA PHE A 19 -13.89 0.34 -8.82
C PHE A 19 -14.10 0.43 -10.32
N ASP A 20 -13.62 1.51 -10.91
CA ASP A 20 -13.70 1.74 -12.35
C ASP A 20 -12.33 1.94 -13.00
N SER A 21 -12.33 2.17 -14.32
CA SER A 21 -11.10 2.35 -15.10
C SER A 21 -10.22 3.51 -14.61
N LYS A 22 -10.79 4.53 -13.95
CA LYS A 22 -10.03 5.66 -13.41
C LYS A 22 -9.27 5.25 -12.15
N ASP A 23 -9.86 4.42 -11.30
CA ASP A 23 -9.19 3.90 -10.10
C ASP A 23 -7.99 3.02 -10.50
N PHE A 24 -8.18 2.13 -11.48
CA PHE A 24 -7.08 1.30 -11.99
C PHE A 24 -5.96 2.13 -12.61
N LEU A 25 -6.31 3.15 -13.39
CA LEU A 25 -5.34 4.08 -13.96
C LEU A 25 -4.60 4.89 -12.89
N ALA A 26 -5.28 5.29 -11.81
CA ALA A 26 -4.64 5.98 -10.69
C ALA A 26 -3.63 5.08 -9.97
N ILE A 27 -3.97 3.80 -9.75
CA ILE A 27 -3.07 2.81 -9.16
C ILE A 27 -1.83 2.61 -10.04
N GLU A 28 -2.01 2.43 -11.34
CA GLU A 28 -0.90 2.29 -12.30
C GLU A 28 0.02 3.52 -12.30
N ASN A 29 -0.57 4.72 -12.32
CA ASN A 29 0.20 5.96 -12.28
C ASN A 29 1.01 6.11 -10.99
N ILE A 30 0.45 5.73 -9.84
CA ILE A 30 1.17 5.76 -8.55
C ILE A 30 2.32 4.74 -8.57
N ALA A 31 2.08 3.53 -9.08
CA ALA A 31 3.11 2.51 -9.19
C ALA A 31 4.28 2.98 -10.08
N ASN A 32 3.98 3.57 -11.24
CA ASN A 32 5.00 4.13 -12.14
C ASN A 32 5.81 5.23 -11.46
N LYS A 33 5.17 6.14 -10.72
CA LYS A 33 5.88 7.19 -9.95
C LYS A 33 6.81 6.62 -8.88
N ILE A 34 6.39 5.57 -8.17
CA ILE A 34 7.23 4.88 -7.19
C ILE A 34 8.45 4.27 -7.90
N ILE A 35 8.24 3.55 -9.00
CA ILE A 35 9.31 2.94 -9.80
C ILE A 35 10.30 3.98 -10.30
N ASP A 36 9.80 5.10 -10.86
CA ASP A 36 10.64 6.17 -11.40
C ASP A 36 11.45 6.87 -10.31
N SER A 37 10.85 7.10 -9.13
CA SER A 37 11.60 7.61 -7.96
C SER A 37 12.76 6.67 -7.61
N LEU A 38 12.47 5.38 -7.45
CA LEU A 38 13.48 4.38 -7.07
C LEU A 38 14.59 4.23 -8.12
N LYS A 39 14.27 4.27 -9.42
CA LYS A 39 15.27 4.25 -10.51
C LYS A 39 16.20 5.46 -10.50
N ASN A 40 15.71 6.60 -10.02
CA ASN A 40 16.47 7.84 -9.90
C ASN A 40 17.13 8.02 -8.51
N ASN A 41 17.35 6.91 -7.79
CA ASN A 41 17.90 6.89 -6.42
C ASN A 41 17.07 7.72 -5.41
N GLY A 42 15.80 7.95 -5.69
CA GLY A 42 14.86 8.65 -4.82
C GLY A 42 14.36 7.80 -3.66
N CYS A 43 13.79 8.46 -2.66
CA CYS A 43 13.29 7.81 -1.45
C CYS A 43 11.74 7.82 -1.43
N ILE A 44 11.14 6.76 -0.90
CA ILE A 44 9.69 6.67 -0.67
C ILE A 44 9.44 6.82 0.83
N PHE A 45 8.56 7.74 1.20
CA PHE A 45 8.16 7.97 2.59
C PHE A 45 6.73 7.47 2.81
N TRP A 46 6.54 6.72 3.89
CA TRP A 46 5.24 6.17 4.28
C TRP A 46 4.73 6.89 5.52
N CYS A 47 3.46 7.26 5.52
CA CYS A 47 2.81 7.88 6.67
C CYS A 47 1.34 7.44 6.76
N GLY A 48 0.79 7.50 7.96
CA GLY A 48 -0.60 7.14 8.24
C GLY A 48 -0.91 7.25 9.73
N ASN A 49 -2.20 7.29 10.06
CA ASN A 49 -2.72 7.36 11.43
C ASN A 49 -3.53 6.10 11.77
N GLY A 50 -3.38 5.56 12.99
CA GLY A 50 -4.11 4.37 13.45
C GLY A 50 -3.91 3.17 12.51
N GLY A 51 -5.01 2.57 12.01
CA GLY A 51 -4.97 1.43 11.10
C GLY A 51 -4.16 1.69 9.81
N SER A 52 -4.22 2.91 9.26
CA SER A 52 -3.45 3.28 8.07
C SER A 52 -1.93 3.33 8.33
N ALA A 53 -1.50 3.62 9.57
CA ALA A 53 -0.10 3.51 9.96
C ALA A 53 0.40 2.06 9.90
N SER A 54 -0.47 1.09 10.23
CA SER A 54 -0.15 -0.33 10.11
C SER A 54 0.01 -0.75 8.63
N GLN A 55 -0.84 -0.26 7.74
CA GLN A 55 -0.74 -0.52 6.31
C GLN A 55 0.51 0.12 5.69
N ALA A 56 0.80 1.37 6.05
CA ALA A 56 2.02 2.08 5.67
C ALA A 56 3.29 1.30 6.08
N ASN A 57 3.30 0.78 7.33
CA ASN A 57 4.38 -0.09 7.80
C ASN A 57 4.51 -1.38 7.00
N HIS A 58 3.38 -2.04 6.72
CA HIS A 58 3.36 -3.30 5.98
C HIS A 58 3.94 -3.12 4.57
N LEU A 59 3.48 -2.10 3.84
CA LEU A 59 3.98 -1.79 2.49
C LEU A 59 5.46 -1.41 2.49
N SER A 60 5.91 -0.65 3.50
CA SER A 60 7.34 -0.33 3.66
C SER A 60 8.19 -1.58 3.87
N ALA A 61 7.70 -2.56 4.63
CA ALA A 61 8.39 -3.82 4.88
C ALA A 61 8.46 -4.68 3.61
N GLU A 62 7.37 -4.74 2.84
CA GLU A 62 7.34 -5.47 1.56
C GLU A 62 8.37 -4.89 0.58
N LEU A 63 8.41 -3.57 0.38
CA LEU A 63 9.32 -2.93 -0.58
C LEU A 63 10.79 -2.93 -0.15
N THR A 64 11.08 -3.04 1.15
CA THR A 64 12.47 -3.16 1.66
C THR A 64 13.03 -4.58 1.56
N GLY A 65 12.26 -5.54 1.03
CA GLY A 65 12.68 -6.93 0.86
C GLY A 65 12.20 -7.88 1.95
N GLY A 66 11.10 -7.57 2.66
CA GLY A 66 10.38 -8.56 3.46
C GLY A 66 9.98 -9.78 2.62
N MET A 67 10.21 -10.98 3.15
CA MET A 67 9.99 -12.32 2.54
C MET A 67 10.85 -12.74 1.31
N TYR A 68 11.77 -11.92 0.78
CA TYR A 68 12.64 -12.35 -0.34
C TYR A 68 14.08 -12.70 0.11
N LYS A 69 14.57 -13.88 -0.31
CA LYS A 69 15.91 -14.43 0.05
C LYS A 69 17.10 -13.55 -0.38
N ASN A 70 16.95 -12.77 -1.45
CA ASN A 70 18.02 -11.95 -2.03
C ASN A 70 17.76 -10.46 -1.77
N LYS A 71 18.24 -9.97 -0.63
CA LYS A 71 18.17 -8.56 -0.26
C LYS A 71 19.11 -7.73 -1.15
N LYS A 72 18.59 -7.04 -2.14
CA LYS A 72 19.27 -5.83 -2.66
C LYS A 72 18.94 -4.71 -1.68
N LYS A 73 19.96 -4.15 -1.02
CA LYS A 73 19.79 -2.95 -0.18
C LYS A 73 19.33 -1.82 -1.10
N THR A 74 18.04 -1.52 -1.07
CA THR A 74 17.49 -0.37 -1.75
C THR A 74 16.85 0.52 -0.70
N ILE A 75 17.61 1.53 -0.30
CA ILE A 75 17.13 2.84 0.17
C ILE A 75 16.54 2.87 1.59
N GLN A 76 16.78 4.00 2.27
CA GLN A 76 16.53 4.21 3.70
C GLN A 76 15.12 4.78 3.91
N PHE A 77 14.23 4.02 4.56
CA PHE A 77 12.85 4.42 4.81
C PHE A 77 12.72 5.02 6.21
N TYR A 78 12.02 6.15 6.32
CA TYR A 78 11.65 6.77 7.60
C TYR A 78 10.14 6.64 7.81
N LEU A 79 9.75 5.94 8.86
CA LEU A 79 8.38 5.94 9.36
C LEU A 79 8.23 7.10 10.36
N PHE A 80 7.49 8.14 10.00
CA PHE A 80 7.07 9.15 10.96
C PHE A 80 5.82 8.65 11.68
N LYS A 81 5.98 8.19 12.92
CA LYS A 81 4.89 8.13 13.89
C LYS A 81 4.79 9.50 14.54
N TYR A 82 3.65 10.16 14.38
CA TYR A 82 3.22 11.19 15.33
C TYR A 82 2.63 10.49 16.57
#